data_AF-A6UUD8-F1
#
_entry.id   AF-A6UUD8-F1
#
_cell.length_a   1.000
_cell.length_b   1.000
_cell.length_c   1.000
_cell.angle_alpha   90.00
_cell.angle_beta   90.00
_cell.angle_gamma   90.00
#
_symmetry.space_group_name_H-M   'P 1'
#
loop_
_entity.id
_entity.type
_entity.pdbx_description
1 polymer ?
#
loop_
_entity_poly.entity_id
_entity_poly.type
_entity_poly.pdbx_seq_one_letter_code
_entity_poly.pdbx_strand_id
1 'polypeptide(L)'
;MRTIKNKFCIFMSLSCIIIGVLCGIYINQQPTNSNLENNNLLKHQKISNLEEFILILKNNLKVYLMLLLGSLTFGLSTFYILFFNGLSIPILLSNVKLIDIVAYVIPHAIFEFLGFIIAGAVGFKIPYEITLYLLDKKEKPITEEDIKEFLKLALISIVLIIIAAFVEVYITPEIANYLLT
;
A
#
# COMPACT_ATOMS: atom_id res chain seq x y z
N MET A 1 15.10 -5.72 22.34
CA MET A 1 13.84 -4.94 22.39
C MET A 1 13.52 -4.18 21.09
N ARG A 2 14.50 -3.50 20.47
CA ARG A 2 14.31 -2.67 19.25
C ARG A 2 13.73 -3.41 18.03
N THR A 3 14.25 -4.60 17.73
CA THR A 3 13.73 -5.49 16.67
C THR A 3 12.32 -6.00 16.92
N ILE A 4 11.84 -6.00 18.16
CA ILE A 4 10.50 -6.51 18.51
C ILE A 4 9.43 -5.43 18.26
N LYS A 5 9.75 -4.15 18.51
CA LYS A 5 8.83 -3.03 18.30
C LYS A 5 8.45 -2.84 16.83
N ASN A 6 9.45 -2.83 15.95
CA ASN A 6 9.21 -2.75 14.50
C ASN A 6 8.40 -3.94 14.00
N LYS A 7 8.66 -5.15 14.53
CA LYS A 7 7.89 -6.35 14.19
C LYS A 7 6.42 -6.18 14.57
N PHE A 8 6.10 -5.57 15.70
CA PHE A 8 4.72 -5.34 16.10
C PHE A 8 4.01 -4.34 15.17
N CYS A 9 4.63 -3.20 14.84
CA CYS A 9 4.01 -2.22 13.95
C CYS A 9 3.85 -2.78 12.52
N ILE A 10 4.84 -3.53 12.03
CA ILE A 10 4.76 -4.24 10.74
C ILE A 10 3.65 -5.29 10.77
N PHE A 11 3.53 -6.04 11.86
CA PHE A 11 2.46 -7.02 12.03
C PHE A 11 1.08 -6.35 11.99
N MET A 12 0.89 -5.22 12.69
CA MET A 12 -0.36 -4.45 12.62
C MET A 12 -0.71 -4.03 11.20
N SER A 13 0.27 -3.54 10.42
CA SER A 13 0.04 -3.16 9.02
C SER A 13 -0.33 -4.36 8.15
N LEU A 14 0.40 -5.48 8.28
CA LEU A 14 0.07 -6.73 7.60
C LEU A 14 -1.34 -7.21 7.95
N SER A 15 -1.71 -7.21 9.22
CA SER A 15 -3.05 -7.59 9.67
C SER A 15 -4.13 -6.72 9.05
N CYS A 16 -3.94 -5.41 8.94
CA CYS A 16 -4.92 -4.51 8.31
C CYS A 16 -5.16 -4.87 6.84
N ILE A 17 -4.10 -5.11 6.08
CA ILE A 17 -4.21 -5.51 4.66
C ILE A 17 -4.88 -6.88 4.54
N ILE A 18 -4.44 -7.88 5.32
CA ILE A 18 -5.00 -9.24 5.28
C ILE A 18 -6.49 -9.23 5.63
N ILE A 19 -6.89 -8.51 6.68
CA ILE A 19 -8.29 -8.37 7.06
C ILE A 19 -9.09 -7.69 5.94
N GLY A 20 -8.54 -6.63 5.34
CA GLY A 20 -9.14 -5.98 4.18
C GLY A 20 -9.38 -6.95 3.02
N VAL A 21 -8.36 -7.74 2.64
CA VAL A 21 -8.44 -8.76 1.59
C VAL A 21 -9.50 -9.81 1.92
N LEU A 22 -9.51 -10.35 3.14
CA LEU A 22 -10.52 -11.34 3.55
C LEU A 22 -11.94 -10.77 3.49
N CYS A 23 -12.14 -9.53 3.94
CA CYS A 23 -13.40 -8.83 3.79
C CYS A 23 -13.77 -8.60 2.32
N GLY A 24 -12.81 -8.23 1.47
CA GLY A 24 -13.01 -8.07 0.03
C GLY A 24 -13.44 -9.36 -0.66
N ILE A 25 -12.82 -10.50 -0.30
CA ILE A 25 -13.21 -11.83 -0.80
C ILE A 25 -14.66 -12.14 -0.39
N TYR A 26 -15.02 -11.91 0.87
CA TYR A 26 -16.37 -12.15 1.37
C TYR A 26 -17.42 -11.28 0.66
N ILE A 27 -17.12 -10.00 0.40
CA ILE A 27 -18.02 -9.09 -0.33
C ILE A 27 -18.16 -9.55 -1.79
N ASN A 28 -17.06 -9.93 -2.43
CA ASN A 28 -17.02 -10.35 -3.83
C ASN A 28 -17.73 -11.69 -4.10
N GLN A 29 -18.06 -12.47 -3.07
CA GLN A 29 -18.91 -13.67 -3.19
C GLN A 29 -20.39 -13.33 -3.42
N GLN A 30 -20.81 -12.08 -3.22
CA GLN A 30 -22.13 -11.64 -3.67
C GLN A 30 -22.10 -11.36 -5.17
N PRO A 31 -23.05 -11.90 -5.96
CA PRO A 31 -23.12 -11.59 -7.38
C PRO A 31 -23.52 -10.12 -7.53
N THR A 32 -22.54 -9.24 -7.67
CA THR A 32 -22.78 -7.86 -8.06
C THR A 32 -23.06 -7.83 -9.55
N ASN A 33 -24.33 -7.68 -9.92
CA ASN A 33 -24.76 -7.27 -11.26
C ASN A 33 -24.34 -5.81 -11.49
N SER A 34 -23.04 -5.55 -11.57
CA SER A 34 -22.56 -4.26 -12.06
C SER A 34 -22.48 -4.35 -13.58
N ASN A 35 -23.61 -4.03 -14.23
CA ASN A 35 -23.57 -3.46 -15.56
C ASN A 35 -22.88 -2.11 -15.43
N LEU A 36 -21.56 -2.10 -15.37
CA LEU A 36 -20.80 -0.90 -15.67
C LEU A 36 -20.86 -0.77 -17.19
N GLU A 37 -21.89 -0.04 -17.65
CA GLU A 37 -21.93 0.54 -18.97
C GLU A 37 -20.57 1.20 -19.23
N ASN A 38 -19.83 0.59 -20.16
CA ASN A 38 -18.60 1.12 -20.69
C ASN A 38 -18.91 2.46 -21.37
N ASN A 39 -18.81 3.54 -20.60
CA ASN A 39 -18.59 4.86 -21.17
C ASN A 39 -17.17 4.88 -21.73
N ASN A 40 -17.07 4.42 -22.98
CA ASN A 40 -15.98 4.72 -23.89
C ASN A 40 -15.94 6.24 -24.14
N LEU A 41 -15.39 6.99 -23.18
CA LEU A 41 -15.09 8.41 -23.31
C LEU A 41 -13.72 8.76 -22.71
N LEU A 42 -12.77 7.82 -22.78
CA LEU A 42 -11.35 8.16 -22.69
C LEU A 42 -10.75 8.02 -24.08
N LYS A 43 -10.90 9.13 -24.81
CA LYS A 43 -10.01 9.64 -25.84
C LYS A 43 -8.66 8.93 -25.75
N HIS A 44 -8.30 8.18 -26.78
CA HIS A 44 -6.98 7.60 -26.97
C HIS A 44 -5.97 8.74 -27.20
N GLN A 45 -5.69 9.50 -26.15
CA GLN A 45 -4.49 10.32 -26.06
C GLN A 45 -3.37 9.33 -25.78
N LYS A 46 -2.40 9.27 -26.70
CA LYS A 46 -1.14 8.59 -26.48
C LYS A 46 -0.39 9.37 -25.39
N ILE A 47 -0.72 9.09 -24.14
CA ILE A 47 -0.04 9.62 -22.97
C ILE A 47 1.40 9.09 -23.03
N SER A 48 2.38 9.97 -22.81
CA SER A 48 3.77 9.52 -22.77
C SER A 48 4.00 8.66 -21.52
N ASN A 49 4.86 7.65 -21.59
CA ASN A 49 5.19 6.80 -20.42
C ASN A 49 5.61 7.65 -19.20
N LEU A 50 6.22 8.81 -19.41
CA LEU A 50 6.58 9.73 -18.35
C LEU A 50 5.34 10.31 -17.63
N GLU A 51 4.33 10.73 -18.37
CA GLU A 51 3.08 11.27 -17.80
C GLU A 51 2.31 10.20 -17.03
N GLU A 52 2.26 8.97 -17.55
CA GLU A 52 1.64 7.82 -16.88
C GLU A 52 2.38 7.48 -15.57
N PHE A 53 3.71 7.43 -15.61
CA PHE A 53 4.55 7.25 -14.42
C PHE A 53 4.28 8.32 -13.36
N ILE A 54 4.20 9.59 -13.75
CA ILE A 54 3.93 10.69 -12.81
C ILE A 54 2.52 10.55 -12.21
N LEU A 55 1.53 10.13 -13.00
CA LEU A 55 0.16 9.93 -12.53
C LEU A 55 0.08 8.83 -11.47
N ILE A 56 0.64 7.65 -11.78
CA ILE A 56 0.69 6.49 -10.88
C ILE A 56 1.48 6.84 -9.62
N LEU A 57 2.69 7.41 -9.78
CA LEU A 57 3.53 7.80 -8.66
C LEU A 57 2.81 8.81 -7.75
N LYS A 58 2.09 9.78 -8.30
CA LYS A 58 1.34 10.76 -7.51
C LYS A 58 0.22 10.10 -6.70
N ASN A 59 -0.49 9.13 -7.29
CA ASN A 59 -1.52 8.38 -6.58
C ASN A 59 -0.93 7.58 -5.42
N ASN A 60 0.15 6.84 -5.68
CA ASN A 60 0.80 6.00 -4.67
C ASN A 60 1.48 6.85 -3.58
N LEU A 61 2.03 8.01 -3.95
CA LEU A 61 2.59 8.96 -2.99
C LEU A 61 1.50 9.58 -2.12
N LYS A 62 0.31 9.84 -2.64
CA LYS A 62 -0.84 10.29 -1.84
C LYS A 62 -1.22 9.26 -0.79
N VAL A 63 -1.35 7.98 -1.18
CA VAL A 63 -1.62 6.88 -0.26
C VAL A 63 -0.52 6.78 0.80
N TYR A 64 0.75 6.79 0.37
CA TYR A 64 1.92 6.79 1.25
C TYR A 64 1.89 7.92 2.28
N LEU A 65 1.64 9.16 1.87
CA LEU A 65 1.57 10.31 2.78
C LEU A 65 0.42 10.16 3.77
N MET A 66 -0.74 9.66 3.33
CA MET A 66 -1.88 9.37 4.22
C MET A 66 -1.55 8.27 5.25
N LEU A 67 -0.73 7.27 4.88
CA LEU A 67 -0.25 6.27 5.83
C LEU A 67 0.64 6.91 6.91
N LEU A 68 1.55 7.82 6.54
CA LEU A 68 2.41 8.53 7.49
C LEU A 68 1.61 9.46 8.42
N LEU A 69 0.57 10.11 7.90
CA LEU A 69 -0.35 10.93 8.70
C LEU A 69 -1.03 10.14 9.82
N GLY A 70 -1.08 8.82 9.73
CA GLY A 70 -1.53 7.95 10.81
C GLY A 70 -0.79 8.16 12.11
N SER A 71 0.48 8.54 12.07
CA SER A 71 1.22 8.86 13.27
C SER A 71 0.67 10.05 14.03
N LEU A 72 0.01 10.98 13.33
CA LEU A 72 -0.67 12.13 13.92
C LEU A 72 -2.12 11.79 14.30
N THR A 73 -2.81 10.96 13.51
CA THR A 73 -4.20 10.57 13.77
C THR A 73 -4.33 9.33 14.67
N PHE A 74 -3.35 9.06 15.52
CA PHE A 74 -3.33 7.90 16.42
C PHE A 74 -3.54 6.52 15.74
N GLY A 75 -3.06 6.37 14.51
CA GLY A 75 -3.15 5.15 13.70
C GLY A 75 -4.44 5.01 12.86
N LEU A 76 -5.44 5.87 13.07
CA LEU A 76 -6.74 5.74 12.40
C LEU A 76 -6.67 5.84 10.87
N SER A 77 -5.96 6.85 10.35
CA SER A 77 -5.80 7.00 8.89
C SER A 77 -4.98 5.86 8.29
N THR A 78 -3.92 5.37 8.97
CA THR A 78 -3.18 4.18 8.52
C THR A 78 -4.09 2.96 8.45
N PHE A 79 -4.86 2.68 9.49
CA PHE A 79 -5.80 1.56 9.53
C PHE A 79 -6.79 1.64 8.36
N TYR A 80 -7.45 2.80 8.21
CA TYR A 80 -8.42 3.03 7.14
C TYR A 80 -7.80 2.76 5.77
N ILE A 81 -6.67 3.38 5.48
CA ILE A 81 -6.02 3.27 4.16
C ILE A 81 -5.57 1.84 3.88
N LEU A 82 -4.90 1.16 4.82
CA LEU A 82 -4.45 -0.23 4.61
C LEU A 82 -5.61 -1.20 4.45
N PHE A 83 -6.68 -1.03 5.24
CA PHE A 83 -7.87 -1.87 5.16
C PHE A 83 -8.56 -1.72 3.80
N PHE A 84 -8.82 -0.49 3.36
CA PHE A 84 -9.50 -0.25 2.08
C PHE A 84 -8.62 -0.62 0.87
N ASN A 85 -7.30 -0.40 0.93
CA ASN A 85 -6.39 -0.89 -0.12
C ASN A 85 -6.41 -2.42 -0.19
N GLY A 86 -6.39 -3.12 0.96
CA GLY A 86 -6.53 -4.57 0.99
C GLY A 86 -7.88 -5.05 0.44
N LEU A 87 -8.97 -4.36 0.80
CA LEU A 87 -10.33 -4.67 0.37
C LEU A 87 -10.53 -4.52 -1.14
N SER A 88 -9.85 -3.56 -1.78
CA SER A 88 -9.94 -3.35 -3.24
C SER A 88 -9.32 -4.49 -4.05
N ILE A 89 -8.35 -5.23 -3.53
CA ILE A 89 -7.60 -6.25 -4.30
C ILE A 89 -8.52 -7.34 -4.86
N PRO A 90 -9.32 -8.07 -4.07
CA PRO A 90 -10.16 -9.16 -4.60
C PRO A 90 -11.28 -8.64 -5.51
N ILE A 91 -11.74 -7.40 -5.27
CA ILE A 91 -12.79 -6.77 -6.07
C ILE A 91 -12.26 -6.48 -7.48
N LEU A 92 -11.08 -5.87 -7.59
CA LEU A 92 -10.45 -5.53 -8.87
C LEU A 92 -10.01 -6.77 -9.66
N LEU A 93 -9.61 -7.84 -8.96
CA LEU A 93 -9.10 -9.07 -9.58
C LEU A 93 -10.17 -10.14 -9.85
N SER A 94 -11.42 -9.90 -9.44
CA SER A 94 -12.53 -10.88 -9.45
C SER A 94 -12.77 -11.59 -10.78
N ASN A 95 -12.59 -10.88 -11.91
CA ASN A 95 -12.85 -11.38 -13.26
C ASN A 95 -11.59 -11.40 -14.15
N VAL A 96 -10.41 -11.30 -13.56
CA VAL A 96 -9.13 -11.26 -14.29
C VAL A 96 -8.54 -12.67 -14.36
N LYS A 97 -8.09 -13.11 -15.54
CA LYS A 97 -7.46 -14.43 -15.67
C LYS A 97 -6.16 -14.46 -14.88
N LEU A 98 -5.84 -15.60 -14.27
CA LEU A 98 -4.63 -15.74 -13.45
C LEU A 98 -3.35 -15.32 -14.19
N ILE A 99 -3.24 -15.63 -15.49
CA ILE A 99 -2.09 -15.24 -16.31
C ILE A 99 -1.96 -13.72 -16.46
N ASP A 100 -3.08 -13.01 -16.58
CA ASP A 100 -3.11 -11.55 -16.69
C ASP A 100 -2.73 -10.91 -15.33
N ILE A 101 -3.13 -11.51 -14.21
CA ILE A 101 -2.70 -11.06 -12.87
C ILE A 101 -1.18 -11.19 -12.72
N VAL A 102 -0.62 -12.33 -13.14
CA VAL A 102 0.82 -12.57 -13.07
C VAL A 102 1.60 -11.61 -13.97
N ALA A 103 1.09 -11.34 -15.16
CA ALA A 103 1.73 -10.45 -16.13
C ALA A 103 1.62 -8.97 -15.75
N TYR A 104 0.43 -8.51 -15.38
CA TYR A 104 0.12 -7.09 -15.22
C TYR A 104 0.16 -6.59 -13.77
N VAL A 105 -0.02 -7.46 -12.77
CA VAL A 105 -0.23 -7.01 -11.38
C VAL A 105 0.97 -7.35 -10.50
N ILE A 106 1.40 -8.61 -10.51
CA ILE A 106 2.45 -9.08 -9.60
C ILE A 106 3.77 -8.29 -9.69
N PRO A 107 4.30 -7.90 -10.87
CA PRO A 107 5.61 -7.28 -10.96
C PRO A 107 5.75 -6.01 -10.12
N HIS A 108 4.76 -5.11 -10.17
CA HIS A 108 4.78 -3.86 -9.41
C HIS A 108 4.20 -4.01 -8.01
N ALA A 109 3.16 -4.85 -7.84
CA ALA A 109 2.43 -5.00 -6.59
C ALA A 109 3.31 -5.46 -5.43
N ILE A 110 4.34 -6.27 -5.69
CA ILE A 110 5.31 -6.70 -4.65
C ILE A 110 5.99 -5.49 -4.02
N PHE A 111 6.48 -4.55 -4.83
CA PHE A 111 7.16 -3.35 -4.34
C PHE A 111 6.19 -2.40 -3.63
N GLU A 112 4.99 -2.24 -4.20
CA GLU A 112 3.95 -1.39 -3.62
C GLU A 112 3.52 -1.87 -2.24
N PHE A 113 3.18 -3.16 -2.11
CA PHE A 113 2.75 -3.71 -0.83
C PHE A 113 3.85 -3.67 0.22
N LEU A 114 5.09 -3.97 -0.15
CA LEU A 114 6.23 -3.82 0.76
C LEU A 114 6.39 -2.36 1.21
N GLY A 115 6.25 -1.40 0.28
CA GLY A 115 6.27 0.02 0.57
C GLY A 115 5.16 0.44 1.54
N PHE A 116 3.92 0.04 1.29
CA PHE A 116 2.76 0.35 2.13
C PHE A 116 2.80 -0.33 3.50
N ILE A 117 3.29 -1.56 3.61
CA ILE A 117 3.46 -2.24 4.91
C ILE A 117 4.47 -1.47 5.76
N ILE A 118 5.61 -1.06 5.18
CA ILE A 118 6.63 -0.30 5.92
C ILE A 118 6.12 1.10 6.27
N ALA A 119 5.48 1.81 5.33
CA ALA A 119 4.88 3.13 5.60
C ALA A 119 3.75 3.05 6.64
N GLY A 120 2.97 1.98 6.62
CA GLY A 120 1.96 1.71 7.63
C GLY A 120 2.57 1.45 9.01
N ALA A 121 3.67 0.72 9.08
CA ALA A 121 4.38 0.48 10.34
C ALA A 121 4.89 1.79 10.92
N VAL A 122 5.35 2.71 10.07
CA VAL A 122 5.70 4.08 10.45
C VAL A 122 4.47 4.82 10.99
N GLY A 123 3.34 4.75 10.27
CA GLY A 123 2.05 5.31 10.69
C GLY A 123 1.60 4.87 12.09
N PHE A 124 1.77 3.60 12.45
CA PHE A 124 1.43 3.07 13.78
C PHE A 124 2.50 3.30 14.86
N LYS A 125 3.71 3.72 14.50
CA LYS A 125 4.85 3.77 15.41
C LYS A 125 4.68 4.81 16.51
N ILE A 126 4.36 6.05 16.18
CA ILE A 126 4.18 7.12 17.19
C ILE A 126 3.04 6.78 18.17
N PRO A 127 1.84 6.36 17.70
CA PRO A 127 0.76 5.92 18.60
C PRO A 127 1.22 4.80 19.55
N TYR A 128 1.94 3.81 19.04
CA TYR A 128 2.46 2.70 19.83
C TYR A 128 3.45 3.16 20.93
N GLU A 129 4.39 4.04 20.59
CA GLU A 129 5.37 4.56 21.56
C GLU A 129 4.70 5.42 22.64
N ILE A 130 3.69 6.23 22.28
CA ILE A 130 2.87 6.98 23.24
C ILE A 130 2.12 6.03 24.16
N THR A 131 1.49 4.97 23.64
CA THR A 131 0.79 3.97 24.46
C THR A 131 1.74 3.27 25.44
N LEU A 132 2.97 2.94 25.03
CA LEU A 132 3.95 2.35 25.95
C LEU A 132 4.35 3.31 27.08
N TYR A 133 4.49 4.60 26.78
CA TYR A 133 4.77 5.61 27.79
C TYR A 133 3.61 5.75 28.78
N LEU A 134 2.36 5.80 28.29
CA LEU A 134 1.16 5.89 29.15
C LEU A 134 0.94 4.65 30.04
N LEU A 135 1.54 3.51 29.68
CA LEU A 135 1.49 2.27 30.47
C LEU A 135 2.70 2.14 31.42
N ASP A 136 3.45 3.22 31.66
CA ASP A 136 4.68 3.26 32.46
C ASP A 136 5.75 2.26 32.00
N LYS A 137 5.72 1.85 30.72
CA LYS A 137 6.72 0.96 30.10
C LYS A 137 7.88 1.72 29.46
N LYS A 138 7.81 3.05 29.40
CA LYS A 138 8.90 3.95 28.95
C LYS A 138 8.92 5.21 29.81
N GLU A 139 10.12 5.75 30.03
CA GLU A 139 10.32 7.03 30.73
C GLU A 139 10.04 8.26 29.85
N LYS A 140 10.15 8.12 28.52
CA LYS A 140 9.92 9.20 27.56
C LYS A 140 8.98 8.73 26.46
N PRO A 141 8.06 9.59 25.99
CA PRO A 141 7.11 9.23 24.93
C PRO A 141 7.84 8.92 23.62
N ILE A 142 8.72 9.82 23.17
CA ILE A 142 9.48 9.68 21.92
C ILE A 142 10.94 10.01 22.21
N THR A 143 11.87 9.16 21.76
CA THR A 143 13.31 9.44 21.83
C THR A 143 13.87 9.84 20.47
N GLU A 144 15.07 10.43 20.44
CA GLU A 144 15.76 10.74 19.18
C GLU A 144 16.01 9.50 18.32
N GLU A 145 16.24 8.35 18.96
CA GLU A 145 16.35 7.07 18.27
C GLU A 145 15.07 6.69 17.55
N ASP A 146 13.91 6.91 18.18
CA ASP A 146 12.60 6.58 17.61
C ASP A 146 12.35 7.41 16.34
N ILE A 147 12.73 8.70 16.36
CA ILE A 147 12.66 9.62 15.22
C ILE A 147 13.61 9.20 14.09
N LYS A 148 14.88 8.88 14.40
CA LYS A 148 15.85 8.41 13.39
C LYS A 148 15.35 7.16 12.67
N GLU A 149 14.75 6.23 13.42
CA GLU A 149 14.21 5.01 12.87
C GLU A 149 12.90 5.24 12.10
N PHE A 150 12.04 6.16 12.56
CA PHE A 150 10.88 6.62 11.79
C PHE A 150 11.30 7.14 10.41
N LEU A 151 12.27 8.06 10.37
CA LEU A 151 12.78 8.64 9.12
C LEU A 151 13.42 7.58 8.22
N LYS A 152 14.17 6.64 8.79
CA LYS A 152 14.78 5.54 8.04
C LYS A 152 13.72 4.67 7.35
N LEU A 153 12.67 4.26 8.07
CA LEU A 153 11.61 3.42 7.51
C LEU A 153 10.76 4.21 6.49
N ALA A 154 10.49 5.49 6.74
CA ALA A 154 9.82 6.37 5.79
C ALA A 154 10.62 6.50 4.48
N LEU A 155 11.95 6.64 4.57
CA LEU A 155 12.82 6.70 3.40
C LEU A 155 12.88 5.38 2.63
N ILE A 156 12.95 4.24 3.32
CA ILE A 156 12.93 2.92 2.66
C ILE A 156 11.60 2.72 1.92
N SER A 157 10.47 3.07 2.56
CA SER A 157 9.15 2.88 1.96
C SER A 157 8.89 3.78 0.76
N ILE A 158 9.28 5.06 0.79
CA ILE A 158 9.10 5.93 -0.40
C ILE A 158 9.93 5.45 -1.60
N VAL A 159 11.13 4.93 -1.36
CA VAL A 159 11.96 4.34 -2.44
C VAL A 159 11.25 3.14 -3.06
N LEU A 160 10.65 2.26 -2.25
CA LEU A 160 9.86 1.13 -2.77
C LEU A 160 8.65 1.59 -3.59
N ILE A 161 7.96 2.65 -3.17
CA ILE A 161 6.82 3.21 -3.93
C ILE A 161 7.26 3.79 -5.28
N ILE A 162 8.42 4.44 -5.33
CA ILE A 162 8.97 4.95 -6.60
C ILE A 162 9.35 3.77 -7.52
N ILE A 163 9.97 2.73 -6.97
CA ILE A 163 10.29 1.50 -7.72
C ILE A 163 9.01 0.84 -8.25
N ALA A 164 7.96 0.74 -7.43
CA ALA A 164 6.69 0.16 -7.84
C ALA A 164 6.10 0.88 -9.07
N ALA A 165 5.99 2.20 -9.03
CA ALA A 165 5.49 3.00 -10.15
C ALA A 165 6.36 2.85 -11.41
N PHE A 166 7.68 2.75 -11.23
CA PHE A 166 8.59 2.53 -12.36
C PHE A 166 8.38 1.15 -12.99
N VAL A 167 8.27 0.11 -12.16
CA VAL A 167 8.02 -1.26 -12.61
C VAL A 167 6.67 -1.36 -13.32
N GLU A 168 5.64 -0.68 -12.81
CA GLU A 168 4.30 -0.66 -13.40
C GLU A 168 4.28 -0.09 -14.82
N VAL A 169 4.99 1.02 -15.05
CA VAL A 169 4.93 1.71 -16.35
C VAL A 169 5.94 1.17 -17.37
N TYR A 170 7.15 0.82 -16.93
CA TYR A 170 8.25 0.50 -17.85
C TYR A 170 8.52 -0.99 -18.00
N ILE A 171 8.24 -1.80 -16.97
CA ILE A 171 8.63 -3.22 -16.95
C ILE A 171 7.42 -4.12 -17.14
N THR A 172 6.30 -3.79 -16.51
CA THR A 172 5.08 -4.60 -16.54
C THR A 172 4.54 -4.79 -17.97
N PRO A 173 4.50 -3.77 -18.86
CA PRO A 173 4.07 -3.97 -20.25
C PRO A 173 4.98 -4.91 -21.02
N GLU A 174 6.31 -4.84 -20.80
CA GLU A 174 7.28 -5.73 -21.44
C GLU A 174 7.12 -7.19 -20.99
N ILE A 175 6.92 -7.40 -19.67
CA ILE A 175 6.63 -8.73 -19.12
C ILE A 175 5.34 -9.30 -19.73
N ALA A 176 4.29 -8.47 -19.79
CA ALA A 176 3.01 -8.90 -20.34
C ALA A 176 3.09 -9.23 -21.82
N ASN A 177 3.79 -8.43 -22.62
CA ASN A 177 4.05 -8.72 -24.03
C ASN A 177 4.77 -10.08 -24.18
N TYR A 178 5.75 -10.37 -23.33
CA TYR A 178 6.48 -11.65 -23.40
C TYR A 178 5.64 -12.86 -22.99
N LEU A 179 4.77 -12.74 -21.98
CA LEU A 179 4.00 -13.85 -21.42
C LEU A 179 2.67 -14.14 -22.13
N LEU A 180 2.10 -13.14 -22.81
CA LEU A 180 0.77 -13.22 -23.42
C LEU A 180 0.79 -13.30 -24.96
N THR A 181 1.97 -13.32 -25.56
CA THR A 181 2.19 -13.57 -27.00
C THR A 181 2.50 -15.05 -27.23
#